data_AF-A0A9P1AIF4-F1
#
_entry.id   AF-A0A9P1AIF4-F1
#
_cell.length_a   1.000
_cell.length_b   1.000
_cell.length_c   1.000
_cell.angle_alpha   90.00
_cell.angle_beta   90.00
_cell.angle_gamma   90.00
#
_symmetry.space_group_name_H-M   'P 1'
#
loop_
_entity.id
_entity.type
_entity.pdbx_description
1 polymer ?
#
loop_
_entity_poly.entity_id
_entity_poly.type
_entity_poly.pdbx_seq_one_letter_code
_entity_poly.pdbx_strand_id
1 'polypeptide(L)'
;MPSDEMIDTEDMAHPHVPYRRRTMATAEFKEFISTKGSEPKDFGINHSIPDCAPPATSSPTTTRRMSIGESINGKIYDWEQPRLDIEGFVVDYFSHRIRQSGFEWFDAPNVPSGVQPEHEMMRVLGSIFEKKHREQFDNFAEQLLAVPRITFSLYSEVVQAVGNSSGPCPMSYGRLIGLISFGGMLASRMMGNPELQGRVRNLWTYTALFIKTRIRQSWKEHNRSWEDFMILGASMKAENEREELEKQLREKKKNRRWSVGAGVAAGAIGLVGIVAFGRIIFSYK
;
A
#
# COMPACT_ATOMS: atom_id res chain seq x y z
N MET A 1 -56.60 23.03 49.29
CA MET A 1 -55.21 23.04 49.81
C MET A 1 -54.28 22.74 48.65
N PRO A 2 -53.23 23.55 48.46
CA PRO A 2 -52.26 23.49 47.36
C PRO A 2 -51.08 22.56 47.69
N SER A 3 -50.20 22.37 46.68
CA SER A 3 -48.75 22.05 46.68
C SER A 3 -48.46 21.10 45.51
N ASP A 4 -48.06 21.60 44.34
CA ASP A 4 -46.65 21.80 43.92
C ASP A 4 -45.79 20.53 44.03
N GLU A 5 -45.44 19.95 42.87
CA GLU A 5 -44.04 19.82 42.46
C GLU A 5 -43.94 19.51 40.96
N MET A 6 -43.30 20.44 40.24
CA MET A 6 -42.85 20.30 38.86
C MET A 6 -41.75 19.24 38.78
N ILE A 7 -41.82 18.36 37.79
CA ILE A 7 -40.63 17.69 37.26
C ILE A 7 -40.55 18.06 35.78
N ASP A 8 -39.75 19.09 35.52
CA ASP A 8 -39.19 19.39 34.21
C ASP A 8 -38.49 18.13 33.68
N THR A 9 -39.00 17.58 32.59
CA THR A 9 -38.30 16.53 31.85
C THR A 9 -37.40 17.25 30.85
N GLU A 10 -36.15 17.45 31.23
CA GLU A 10 -35.10 17.99 30.36
C GLU A 10 -35.00 17.17 29.06
N ASP A 11 -35.27 17.85 27.96
CA ASP A 11 -35.08 17.42 26.59
C ASP A 11 -33.56 17.30 26.32
N MET A 12 -32.98 16.15 26.66
CA MET A 12 -31.58 15.82 26.37
C MET A 12 -31.42 15.50 24.88
N ALA A 13 -31.41 16.56 24.08
CA ALA A 13 -30.92 16.54 22.71
C ALA A 13 -29.44 16.14 22.71
N HIS A 14 -29.16 14.89 22.35
CA HIS A 14 -27.80 14.45 22.04
C HIS A 14 -27.24 15.29 20.89
N PRO A 15 -26.10 15.99 21.07
CA PRO A 15 -25.50 16.70 19.96
C PRO A 15 -24.96 15.65 18.97
N HIS A 16 -25.60 15.58 17.80
CA HIS A 16 -25.00 15.01 16.60
C HIS A 16 -23.66 15.71 16.38
N VAL A 17 -22.56 15.05 16.74
CA VAL A 17 -21.21 15.50 16.39
C VAL A 17 -21.03 15.17 14.91
N PRO A 18 -21.01 16.17 13.99
CA PRO A 18 -20.63 15.88 12.62
C PRO A 18 -19.16 15.46 12.64
N TYR A 19 -18.89 14.21 12.23
CA TYR A 19 -17.54 13.75 11.94
C TYR A 19 -16.92 14.68 10.90
N ARG A 20 -16.12 15.63 11.39
CA ARG A 20 -15.39 16.59 10.59
C ARG A 20 -14.31 15.83 9.82
N ARG A 21 -14.65 15.42 8.59
CA ARG A 21 -13.73 14.86 7.59
C ARG A 21 -12.49 15.75 7.48
N ARG A 22 -11.36 15.34 8.07
CA ARG A 22 -10.03 15.86 7.71
C ARG A 22 -9.53 15.05 6.52
N THR A 23 -9.92 15.46 5.30
CA THR A 23 -9.45 14.90 4.02
C THR A 23 -8.08 15.45 3.61
N MET A 24 -7.13 15.54 4.54
CA MET A 24 -5.77 15.99 4.19
C MET A 24 -4.92 14.84 3.63
N ALA A 25 -5.18 13.60 4.04
CA ALA A 25 -4.41 12.43 3.60
C ALA A 25 -4.67 12.01 2.14
N THR A 26 -5.85 12.35 1.59
CA THR A 26 -6.23 11.95 0.22
C THR A 26 -5.47 12.68 -0.87
N ALA A 27 -4.95 13.90 -0.61
CA ALA A 27 -4.25 14.68 -1.63
C ALA A 27 -2.84 14.12 -1.93
N GLU A 28 -2.05 13.83 -0.89
CA GLU A 28 -0.69 13.27 -1.03
C GLU A 28 -0.71 11.85 -1.61
N PHE A 29 -1.71 11.06 -1.22
CA PHE A 29 -1.95 9.72 -1.75
C PHE A 29 -2.40 9.76 -3.22
N LYS A 30 -3.25 10.72 -3.57
CA LYS A 30 -3.67 10.95 -4.96
C LYS A 30 -2.49 11.38 -5.83
N GLU A 31 -1.61 12.25 -5.34
CA GLU A 31 -0.39 12.66 -6.06
C GLU A 31 0.54 11.47 -6.31
N PHE A 32 0.70 10.56 -5.34
CA PHE A 32 1.57 9.39 -5.49
C PHE A 32 0.98 8.31 -6.42
N ILE A 33 -0.34 8.06 -6.37
CA ILE A 33 -1.01 7.14 -7.32
C ILE A 33 -1.09 7.76 -8.72
N SER A 34 -1.20 9.09 -8.81
CA SER A 34 -1.31 9.82 -10.08
C SER A 34 0.04 10.02 -10.76
N THR A 35 1.08 10.41 -10.04
CA THR A 35 2.32 10.92 -10.65
C THR A 35 3.45 11.05 -9.62
N LYS A 36 4.31 10.03 -9.51
CA LYS A 36 5.78 10.21 -9.38
C LYS A 36 6.52 9.09 -10.11
N GLY A 37 6.21 8.98 -11.39
CA GLY A 37 7.18 8.67 -12.43
C GLY A 37 6.89 9.70 -13.50
N SER A 38 7.72 10.72 -13.65
CA SER A 38 7.72 11.50 -14.87
C SER A 38 7.90 10.52 -16.02
N GLU A 39 6.84 10.29 -16.81
CA GLU A 39 6.96 9.63 -18.11
C GLU A 39 8.08 10.38 -18.87
N PRO A 40 9.13 9.68 -19.32
CA PRO A 40 10.09 10.29 -20.22
C PRO A 40 9.32 10.81 -21.43
N LYS A 41 9.44 12.11 -21.71
CA LYS A 41 8.81 12.80 -22.85
C LYS A 41 9.32 12.33 -24.23
N ASP A 42 10.12 11.27 -24.27
CA ASP A 42 10.66 10.73 -25.50
C ASP A 42 10.94 9.24 -25.28
N PHE A 43 9.99 8.40 -25.67
CA PHE A 43 10.34 7.04 -26.06
C PHE A 43 10.75 7.13 -27.51
N GLY A 44 12.07 7.25 -27.75
CA GLY A 44 12.68 7.34 -29.07
C GLY A 44 12.41 6.12 -29.95
N ILE A 45 11.16 5.97 -30.39
CA ILE A 45 10.70 5.03 -31.38
C ILE A 45 10.27 5.89 -32.57
N ASN A 46 11.25 6.22 -33.41
CA ASN A 46 11.00 6.74 -34.75
C ASN A 46 10.28 5.65 -35.55
N HIS A 47 8.96 5.74 -35.66
CA HIS A 47 8.23 5.20 -36.79
C HIS A 47 7.59 6.36 -37.56
N SER A 48 8.39 6.92 -38.46
CA SER A 48 7.92 7.74 -39.57
C SER A 48 7.04 6.89 -40.50
N ILE A 49 5.71 7.09 -40.49
CA ILE A 49 4.79 6.72 -41.58
C ILE A 49 3.71 7.82 -41.71
N PRO A 50 3.34 8.24 -42.94
CA PRO A 50 2.76 9.56 -43.21
C PRO A 50 1.23 9.63 -43.10
N ASP A 51 0.75 10.88 -43.11
CA ASP A 51 -0.64 11.33 -43.07
C ASP A 51 -1.63 10.46 -43.87
N CYS A 52 -2.75 10.11 -43.23
CA CYS A 52 -3.96 9.70 -43.92
C CYS A 52 -5.18 10.46 -43.39
N ALA A 53 -5.84 11.16 -44.32
CA ALA A 53 -7.03 11.97 -44.17
C ALA A 53 -8.26 11.16 -43.68
N PRO A 54 -9.31 11.82 -43.14
CA PRO A 54 -10.47 11.13 -42.59
C PRO A 54 -11.53 10.84 -43.67
N PRO A 55 -12.33 9.78 -43.52
CA PRO A 55 -13.65 9.73 -44.13
C PRO A 55 -14.77 9.80 -43.09
N ALA A 56 -15.90 10.32 -43.56
CA ALA A 56 -17.06 10.71 -42.82
C ALA A 56 -18.08 9.58 -42.59
N THR A 57 -18.93 9.81 -41.58
CA THR A 57 -20.36 9.46 -41.45
C THR A 57 -20.88 8.01 -41.58
N SER A 58 -21.67 7.69 -40.53
CA SER A 58 -22.93 6.92 -40.50
C SER A 58 -22.92 5.45 -40.04
N SER A 59 -23.85 5.19 -39.12
CA SER A 59 -24.13 4.04 -38.24
C SER A 59 -24.69 2.80 -39.01
N PRO A 60 -25.02 1.60 -38.43
CA PRO A 60 -25.72 1.41 -37.14
C PRO A 60 -25.26 0.25 -36.22
N THR A 61 -25.71 0.39 -34.97
CA THR A 61 -25.68 -0.52 -33.83
C THR A 61 -26.03 -1.98 -34.19
N THR A 62 -25.08 -2.89 -33.98
CA THR A 62 -25.34 -4.33 -33.83
C THR A 62 -24.94 -4.74 -32.42
N THR A 63 -25.92 -5.22 -31.66
CA THR A 63 -25.74 -5.85 -30.34
C THR A 63 -24.94 -7.14 -30.52
N ARG A 64 -23.61 -7.04 -30.41
CA ARG A 64 -22.73 -8.21 -30.48
C ARG A 64 -22.58 -8.83 -29.09
N ARG A 65 -23.22 -9.98 -28.93
CA ARG A 65 -22.97 -10.95 -27.85
C ARG A 65 -21.47 -11.24 -27.80
N MET A 66 -20.78 -10.78 -26.76
CA MET A 66 -19.34 -10.96 -26.59
C MET A 66 -19.03 -12.45 -26.40
N SER A 67 -18.55 -13.11 -27.45
CA SER A 67 -17.96 -14.43 -27.36
C SER A 67 -16.60 -14.33 -26.69
N ILE A 68 -16.35 -15.22 -25.74
CA ILE A 68 -15.03 -15.57 -25.23
C ILE A 68 -14.10 -15.79 -26.44
N GLY A 69 -13.02 -15.00 -26.51
CA GLY A 69 -11.90 -15.26 -27.42
C GLY A 69 -11.79 -14.39 -28.68
N GLU A 70 -12.30 -13.15 -28.71
CA GLU A 70 -12.11 -12.30 -29.89
C GLU A 70 -10.73 -11.59 -29.90
N SER A 71 -9.76 -12.27 -30.51
CA SER A 71 -8.43 -11.77 -30.85
C SER A 71 -8.47 -11.02 -32.18
N ILE A 72 -8.19 -9.71 -32.16
CA ILE A 72 -8.04 -8.92 -33.40
C ILE A 72 -6.56 -8.72 -33.75
N ASN A 73 -5.58 -9.26 -33.00
CA ASN A 73 -4.15 -9.13 -33.38
C ASN A 73 -3.17 -10.18 -32.81
N GLY A 74 -3.63 -11.37 -32.41
CA GLY A 74 -2.76 -12.54 -32.18
C GLY A 74 -1.73 -12.47 -31.03
N LYS A 75 -1.59 -11.34 -30.32
CA LYS A 75 -0.76 -11.22 -29.13
C LYS A 75 -1.60 -11.49 -27.89
N ILE A 76 -1.38 -12.65 -27.26
CA ILE A 76 -1.85 -12.91 -25.89
C ILE A 76 -1.12 -11.92 -25.00
N TYR A 77 -1.87 -11.07 -24.30
CA TYR A 77 -1.27 -10.12 -23.38
C TYR A 77 -0.67 -10.85 -22.19
N ASP A 78 0.41 -10.33 -21.59
CA ASP A 78 1.09 -11.04 -20.49
C ASP A 78 0.20 -11.21 -19.25
N TRP A 79 -0.71 -10.27 -18.98
CA TRP A 79 -1.72 -10.37 -17.93
C TRP A 79 -2.84 -11.39 -18.23
N GLU A 80 -2.87 -11.99 -19.42
CA GLU A 80 -3.75 -13.11 -19.77
C GLU A 80 -3.04 -14.47 -19.63
N GLN A 81 -1.73 -14.49 -19.35
CA GLN A 81 -0.99 -15.73 -19.14
C GLN A 81 -1.39 -16.37 -17.81
N PRO A 82 -1.71 -17.68 -17.76
CA PRO A 82 -2.13 -18.35 -16.52
C PRO A 82 -1.12 -18.24 -15.37
N ARG A 83 0.18 -18.18 -15.69
CA ARG A 83 1.25 -18.01 -14.68
C ARG A 83 1.18 -16.65 -13.95
N LEU A 84 0.57 -15.64 -14.60
CA LEU A 84 0.44 -14.27 -14.12
C LEU A 84 -1.01 -13.92 -13.78
N ASP A 85 -1.84 -14.93 -13.48
CA ASP A 85 -3.19 -14.65 -13.00
C ASP A 85 -3.11 -13.87 -11.68
N ILE A 86 -3.92 -12.83 -11.58
CA ILE A 86 -3.90 -11.90 -10.45
C ILE A 86 -4.19 -12.60 -9.11
N GLU A 87 -4.95 -13.70 -9.16
CA GLU A 87 -5.22 -14.54 -8.00
C GLU A 87 -3.90 -15.02 -7.35
N GLY A 88 -2.91 -15.41 -8.16
CA GLY A 88 -1.58 -15.82 -7.69
C GLY A 88 -0.83 -14.69 -6.97
N PHE A 89 -0.85 -13.48 -7.52
CA PHE A 89 -0.25 -12.30 -6.88
C PHE A 89 -0.88 -11.98 -5.52
N VAL A 90 -2.21 -12.04 -5.43
CA VAL A 90 -2.91 -11.72 -4.17
C VAL A 90 -2.66 -12.80 -3.12
N VAL A 91 -2.74 -14.09 -3.48
CA VAL A 91 -2.44 -15.19 -2.54
C VAL A 91 -1.01 -15.08 -2.02
N ASP A 92 -0.05 -14.90 -2.93
CA ASP A 92 1.36 -14.84 -2.60
C ASP A 92 1.66 -13.69 -1.63
N TYR A 93 1.18 -12.49 -1.96
CA TYR A 93 1.41 -11.31 -1.15
C TYR A 93 0.71 -11.41 0.22
N PHE A 94 -0.53 -11.89 0.27
CA PHE A 94 -1.25 -12.06 1.53
C PHE A 94 -0.54 -13.05 2.44
N SER A 95 -0.14 -14.20 1.90
CA SER A 95 0.60 -15.23 2.64
C SER A 95 1.92 -14.68 3.19
N HIS A 96 2.67 -13.93 2.35
CA HIS A 96 3.89 -13.25 2.77
C HIS A 96 3.65 -12.23 3.89
N ARG A 97 2.64 -11.36 3.74
CA ARG A 97 2.35 -10.29 4.69
C ARG A 97 1.79 -10.80 6.02
N ILE A 98 1.00 -11.88 6.00
CA ILE A 98 0.51 -12.59 7.19
C ILE A 98 1.67 -13.21 7.96
N ARG A 99 2.62 -13.84 7.25
CA ARG A 99 3.85 -14.41 7.85
C ARG A 99 4.73 -13.36 8.52
N GLN A 100 4.83 -12.17 7.94
CA GLN A 100 5.53 -11.04 8.57
C GLN A 100 4.90 -10.59 9.90
N SER A 101 3.60 -10.82 10.10
CA SER A 101 2.91 -10.55 11.37
C SER A 101 3.00 -11.71 12.38
N GLY A 102 3.70 -12.80 12.06
CA GLY A 102 3.82 -13.97 12.93
C GLY A 102 2.67 -14.98 12.85
N PHE A 103 1.79 -14.86 11.85
CA PHE A 103 0.69 -15.80 11.59
C PHE A 103 0.95 -16.62 10.33
N GLU A 104 0.19 -17.70 10.14
CA GLU A 104 0.24 -18.52 8.94
C GLU A 104 -1.17 -18.73 8.38
N TRP A 105 -1.34 -18.58 7.07
CA TRP A 105 -2.62 -18.76 6.39
C TRP A 105 -2.69 -20.17 5.79
N PHE A 106 -3.12 -21.14 6.60
CA PHE A 106 -3.20 -22.55 6.19
C PHE A 106 -4.23 -22.82 5.10
N ASP A 107 -5.31 -22.02 5.05
CA ASP A 107 -6.38 -22.14 4.06
C ASP A 107 -6.09 -21.39 2.74
N ALA A 108 -4.85 -20.94 2.54
CA ALA A 108 -4.45 -20.24 1.33
C ALA A 108 -4.63 -21.15 0.09
N PRO A 109 -5.25 -20.66 -0.99
CA PRO A 109 -5.33 -21.40 -2.24
C PRO A 109 -3.92 -21.71 -2.80
N ASN A 110 -3.76 -22.85 -3.47
CA ASN A 110 -2.49 -23.17 -4.11
C ASN A 110 -2.22 -22.25 -5.29
N VAL A 111 -1.00 -21.72 -5.39
CA VAL A 111 -0.53 -20.99 -6.57
C VAL A 111 -0.09 -22.00 -7.63
N PRO A 112 -0.77 -22.12 -8.78
CA PRO A 112 -0.57 -23.24 -9.71
C PRO A 112 0.86 -23.39 -10.25
N SER A 113 1.54 -22.27 -10.46
CA SER A 113 2.91 -22.23 -11.01
C SER A 113 3.98 -21.97 -9.94
N GLY A 114 3.61 -21.96 -8.66
CA GLY A 114 4.49 -21.53 -7.58
C GLY A 114 4.81 -20.02 -7.62
N VAL A 115 5.79 -19.60 -6.79
CA VAL A 115 6.20 -18.20 -6.68
C VAL A 115 6.93 -17.77 -7.96
N GLN A 116 6.45 -16.69 -8.57
CA GLN A 116 7.03 -16.08 -9.77
C GLN A 116 7.90 -14.87 -9.41
N PRO A 117 8.87 -14.47 -10.25
CA PRO A 117 9.68 -13.27 -10.00
C PRO A 117 8.82 -11.99 -9.89
N GLU A 118 7.70 -11.91 -10.62
CA GLU A 118 6.75 -10.81 -10.53
C GLU A 118 6.07 -10.75 -9.15
N HIS A 119 5.86 -11.90 -8.49
CA HIS A 119 5.34 -11.95 -7.13
C HIS A 119 6.36 -11.38 -6.14
N GLU A 120 7.64 -11.72 -6.29
CA GLU A 120 8.70 -11.17 -5.44
C GLU A 120 8.81 -9.65 -5.58
N MET A 121 8.71 -9.14 -6.80
CA MET A 121 8.66 -7.70 -7.04
C MET A 121 7.44 -7.07 -6.35
N MET A 122 6.26 -7.70 -6.43
CA MET A 122 5.06 -7.23 -5.73
C MET A 122 5.26 -7.18 -4.21
N ARG A 123 5.96 -8.16 -3.60
CA ARG A 123 6.29 -8.13 -2.16
C ARG A 123 7.14 -6.92 -1.80
N VAL A 124 8.17 -6.62 -2.61
CA VAL A 124 9.05 -5.47 -2.38
C VAL A 124 8.27 -4.16 -2.51
N LEU A 125 7.57 -3.96 -3.63
CA LEU A 125 6.84 -2.72 -3.88
C LEU A 125 5.69 -2.53 -2.89
N GLY A 126 4.96 -3.59 -2.56
CA GLY A 126 3.90 -3.54 -1.55
C GLY A 126 4.43 -3.17 -0.17
N SER A 127 5.62 -3.65 0.21
CA SER A 127 6.28 -3.28 1.48
C SER A 127 6.71 -1.81 1.49
N ILE A 128 7.27 -1.31 0.37
CA ILE A 128 7.61 0.12 0.22
C ILE A 128 6.35 0.98 0.32
N PHE A 129 5.28 0.57 -0.34
CA PHE A 129 4.00 1.27 -0.35
C PHE A 129 3.37 1.32 1.04
N GLU A 130 3.34 0.20 1.76
CA GLU A 130 2.81 0.11 3.12
C GLU A 130 3.57 1.04 4.08
N LYS A 131 4.91 1.05 4.03
CA LYS A 131 5.74 1.94 4.84
C LYS A 131 5.39 3.42 4.61
N LYS A 132 5.12 3.81 3.36
CA LYS A 132 4.80 5.20 2.98
C LYS A 132 3.36 5.61 3.35
N HIS A 133 2.42 4.67 3.39
CA HIS A 133 0.98 4.97 3.53
C HIS A 133 0.31 4.33 4.76
N ARG A 134 1.11 3.91 5.74
CA ARG A 134 0.67 3.15 6.92
C ARG A 134 -0.52 3.79 7.64
N GLU A 135 -0.47 5.08 7.95
CA GLU A 135 -1.54 5.77 8.68
C GLU A 135 -2.88 5.73 7.93
N GLN A 136 -2.85 5.83 6.61
CA GLN A 136 -4.06 5.81 5.79
C GLN A 136 -4.65 4.40 5.73
N PHE A 137 -3.77 3.41 5.57
CA PHE A 137 -4.16 2.02 5.58
C PHE A 137 -4.79 1.63 6.92
N ASP A 138 -4.21 2.07 8.04
CA ASP A 138 -4.77 1.84 9.37
C ASP A 138 -6.19 2.42 9.47
N ASN A 139 -6.40 3.67 9.02
CA ASN A 139 -7.73 4.30 9.02
C ASN A 139 -8.77 3.57 8.14
N PHE A 140 -8.37 3.06 6.97
CA PHE A 140 -9.27 2.28 6.11
C PHE A 140 -9.53 0.88 6.65
N ALA A 141 -8.55 0.28 7.31
CA ALA A 141 -8.71 -1.02 7.96
C ALA A 141 -9.71 -0.93 9.12
N GLU A 142 -9.64 0.10 9.96
CA GLU A 142 -10.62 0.32 11.03
C GLU A 142 -12.06 0.40 10.48
N GLN A 143 -12.26 1.11 9.36
CA GLN A 143 -13.58 1.23 8.71
C GLN A 143 -14.13 -0.12 8.23
N LEU A 144 -13.27 -0.99 7.66
CA LEU A 144 -13.69 -2.30 7.17
C LEU A 144 -13.88 -3.32 8.30
N LEU A 145 -13.06 -3.24 9.35
CA LEU A 145 -13.11 -4.15 10.48
C LEU A 145 -14.23 -3.81 11.48
N ALA A 146 -14.70 -2.56 11.50
CA ALA A 146 -15.86 -2.14 12.30
C ALA A 146 -17.18 -2.81 11.86
N VAL A 147 -17.25 -3.29 10.61
CA VAL A 147 -18.48 -3.92 10.10
C VAL A 147 -18.44 -5.44 10.34
N PRO A 148 -19.48 -6.01 11.00
CA PRO A 148 -19.53 -7.43 11.34
C PRO A 148 -19.50 -8.39 10.15
N ARG A 149 -19.71 -7.94 8.91
CA ARG A 149 -19.60 -8.76 7.70
C ARG A 149 -19.08 -7.91 6.54
N ILE A 150 -17.92 -8.26 6.01
CA ILE A 150 -17.36 -7.62 4.82
C ILE A 150 -18.13 -8.12 3.59
N THR A 151 -18.86 -7.22 2.94
CA THR A 151 -19.51 -7.45 1.65
C THR A 151 -18.63 -6.92 0.51
N PHE A 152 -18.83 -7.43 -0.71
CA PHE A 152 -18.11 -6.92 -1.87
C PHE A 152 -18.39 -5.44 -2.17
N SER A 153 -19.61 -4.95 -1.89
CA SER A 153 -19.97 -3.53 -2.05
C SER A 153 -19.15 -2.65 -1.11
N LEU A 154 -19.14 -2.99 0.18
CA LEU A 154 -18.39 -2.26 1.19
C LEU A 154 -16.89 -2.26 0.86
N TYR A 155 -16.34 -3.43 0.51
CA TYR A 155 -14.96 -3.53 0.06
C TYR A 155 -14.69 -2.61 -1.13
N SER A 156 -15.54 -2.65 -2.16
CA SER A 156 -15.38 -1.86 -3.39
C SER A 156 -15.45 -0.36 -3.13
N GLU A 157 -16.31 0.12 -2.23
CA GLU A 157 -16.41 1.53 -1.85
C GLU A 157 -15.12 2.03 -1.17
N VAL A 158 -14.62 1.28 -0.19
CA VAL A 158 -13.38 1.62 0.51
C VAL A 158 -12.20 1.57 -0.46
N VAL A 159 -12.12 0.52 -1.27
CA VAL A 159 -11.04 0.35 -2.26
C VAL A 159 -11.12 1.37 -3.40
N GLN A 160 -12.31 1.85 -3.75
CA GLN A 160 -12.46 3.01 -4.63
C GLN A 160 -11.82 4.26 -4.00
N ALA A 161 -12.07 4.53 -2.72
CA ALA A 161 -11.42 5.62 -2.00
C ALA A 161 -9.89 5.46 -1.92
N VAL A 162 -9.40 4.22 -1.73
CA VAL A 162 -7.97 3.84 -1.75
C VAL A 162 -7.34 3.95 -3.15
N GLY A 163 -8.11 4.27 -4.20
CA GLY A 163 -7.54 4.35 -5.54
C GLY A 163 -8.11 5.43 -6.44
N ASN A 164 -8.86 6.41 -5.93
CA ASN A 164 -9.37 7.55 -6.71
C ASN A 164 -8.22 8.46 -7.19
N SER A 165 -7.32 7.91 -7.99
CA SER A 165 -6.48 8.65 -8.91
C SER A 165 -7.40 9.24 -9.96
N SER A 166 -7.41 10.56 -10.09
CA SER A 166 -7.93 11.26 -11.27
C SER A 166 -7.07 10.98 -12.53
N GLY A 167 -6.31 9.89 -12.54
CA GLY A 167 -5.45 9.51 -13.65
C GLY A 167 -6.26 8.89 -14.78
N PRO A 168 -5.72 8.92 -16.01
CA PRO A 168 -6.43 8.41 -17.19
C PRO A 168 -6.68 6.89 -17.14
N CYS A 169 -5.86 6.15 -16.39
CA CYS A 169 -5.96 4.69 -16.28
C CYS A 169 -6.67 4.25 -14.98
N PRO A 170 -7.84 3.59 -15.04
CA PRO A 170 -8.54 3.05 -13.87
C PRO A 170 -7.73 2.09 -12.99
N MET A 171 -6.74 1.39 -13.56
CA MET A 171 -5.83 0.49 -12.83
C MET A 171 -4.37 0.79 -13.19
N SER A 172 -3.80 1.84 -12.60
CA SER A 172 -2.36 2.10 -12.66
C SER A 172 -1.57 1.08 -11.82
N TYR A 173 -0.25 0.97 -12.04
CA TYR A 173 0.61 0.13 -11.21
C TYR A 173 0.60 0.57 -9.75
N GLY A 174 0.59 1.88 -9.47
CA GLY A 174 0.47 2.40 -8.12
C GLY A 174 -0.84 1.97 -7.44
N ARG A 175 -1.96 2.02 -8.17
CA ARG A 175 -3.24 1.52 -7.65
C ARG A 175 -3.20 0.01 -7.42
N LEU A 176 -2.68 -0.76 -8.36
CA LEU A 176 -2.51 -2.21 -8.22
C LEU A 176 -1.72 -2.57 -6.95
N ILE A 177 -0.54 -1.96 -6.77
CA ILE A 177 0.33 -2.18 -5.61
C ILE A 177 -0.40 -1.78 -4.33
N GLY A 178 -1.06 -0.61 -4.33
CA GLY A 178 -1.78 -0.12 -3.16
C GLY A 178 -2.91 -1.04 -2.72
N LEU A 179 -3.67 -1.61 -3.64
CA LEU A 179 -4.77 -2.53 -3.32
C LEU A 179 -4.29 -3.87 -2.78
N ILE A 180 -3.24 -4.44 -3.38
CA ILE A 180 -2.65 -5.70 -2.89
C ILE A 180 -1.99 -5.48 -1.53
N SER A 181 -1.26 -4.38 -1.37
CA SER A 181 -0.60 -3.99 -0.11
C SER A 181 -1.61 -3.79 1.01
N PHE A 182 -2.65 -2.98 0.77
CA PHE A 182 -3.74 -2.76 1.72
C PHE A 182 -4.47 -4.07 2.07
N GLY A 183 -4.79 -4.90 1.07
CA GLY A 183 -5.41 -6.20 1.27
C GLY A 183 -4.57 -7.13 2.14
N GLY A 184 -3.26 -7.20 1.92
CA GLY A 184 -2.37 -8.04 2.73
C GLY A 184 -2.25 -7.55 4.17
N MET A 185 -2.19 -6.22 4.38
CA MET A 185 -2.19 -5.65 5.71
C MET A 185 -3.51 -5.96 6.44
N LEU A 186 -4.65 -5.79 5.78
CA LEU A 186 -5.98 -6.11 6.33
C LEU A 186 -6.10 -7.60 6.65
N ALA A 187 -5.63 -8.48 5.75
CA ALA A 187 -5.60 -9.92 5.96
C ALA A 187 -4.78 -10.28 7.21
N SER A 188 -3.64 -9.63 7.42
CA SER A 188 -2.82 -9.87 8.62
C SER A 188 -3.53 -9.47 9.92
N ARG A 189 -4.32 -8.39 9.91
CA ARG A 189 -5.13 -7.98 11.07
C ARG A 189 -6.30 -8.93 11.32
N MET A 190 -6.94 -9.40 10.25
CA MET A 190 -8.01 -10.40 10.34
C MET A 190 -7.49 -11.73 10.88
N MET A 191 -6.24 -12.11 10.56
CA MET A 191 -5.62 -13.31 11.13
C MET A 191 -5.36 -13.21 12.64
N GLY A 192 -5.12 -11.99 13.16
CA GLY A 192 -4.98 -11.74 14.59
C GLY A 192 -6.28 -11.85 15.39
N ASN A 193 -7.44 -11.90 14.73
CA ASN A 193 -8.74 -12.04 15.39
C ASN A 193 -9.42 -13.37 14.95
N PRO A 194 -9.62 -14.33 15.87
CA PRO A 194 -10.24 -15.62 15.56
C PRO A 194 -11.59 -15.53 14.83
N GLU A 195 -12.41 -14.52 15.11
CA GLU A 195 -13.73 -14.34 14.48
C GLU A 195 -13.63 -13.90 13.01
N LEU A 196 -12.50 -13.33 12.61
CA LEU A 196 -12.26 -12.76 11.29
C LEU A 196 -11.38 -13.63 10.39
N GLN A 197 -10.67 -14.62 10.95
CA GLN A 197 -9.77 -15.52 10.22
C GLN A 197 -10.42 -16.16 8.99
N GLY A 198 -11.61 -16.75 9.15
CA GLY A 198 -12.35 -17.40 8.05
C GLY A 198 -12.76 -16.46 6.91
N ARG A 199 -12.66 -15.14 7.09
CA ARG A 199 -13.07 -14.13 6.11
C ARG A 199 -11.92 -13.67 5.23
N VAL A 200 -10.67 -14.06 5.54
CA VAL A 200 -9.49 -13.74 4.72
C VAL A 200 -9.66 -14.30 3.30
N ARG A 201 -10.30 -15.47 3.16
CA ARG A 201 -10.63 -16.04 1.84
C ARG A 201 -11.55 -15.14 1.02
N ASN A 202 -12.58 -14.57 1.64
CA ASN A 202 -13.48 -13.63 0.96
C ASN A 202 -12.74 -12.36 0.55
N LEU A 203 -11.88 -11.83 1.43
CA LEU A 203 -11.04 -10.67 1.13
C LEU A 203 -10.14 -10.93 -0.08
N TRP A 204 -9.49 -12.09 -0.13
CA TRP A 204 -8.69 -12.52 -1.29
C TRP A 204 -9.52 -12.53 -2.57
N THR A 205 -10.68 -13.20 -2.56
CA THR A 205 -11.57 -13.28 -3.73
C THR A 205 -12.01 -11.90 -4.19
N TYR A 206 -12.44 -11.03 -3.27
CA TYR A 206 -12.87 -9.68 -3.61
C TYR A 206 -11.74 -8.83 -4.20
N THR A 207 -10.54 -8.92 -3.63
CA THR A 207 -9.35 -8.22 -4.12
C THR A 207 -8.98 -8.67 -5.53
N ALA A 208 -8.89 -9.99 -5.74
CA ALA A 208 -8.56 -10.57 -7.04
C ALA A 208 -9.59 -10.17 -8.10
N LEU A 209 -10.89 -10.33 -7.83
CA LEU A 209 -11.96 -9.98 -8.77
C LEU A 209 -11.98 -8.49 -9.12
N PHE A 210 -11.79 -7.63 -8.11
CA PHE A 210 -11.79 -6.17 -8.29
C PHE A 210 -10.66 -5.73 -9.22
N ILE A 211 -9.47 -6.31 -9.05
CA ILE A 211 -8.29 -5.98 -9.86
C ILE A 211 -8.41 -6.61 -11.25
N LYS A 212 -8.76 -7.90 -11.34
CA LYS A 212 -8.92 -8.65 -12.61
C LYS A 212 -9.83 -7.90 -13.58
N THR A 213 -10.97 -7.42 -13.08
CA THR A 213 -11.96 -6.70 -13.88
C THR A 213 -11.39 -5.41 -14.47
N ARG A 214 -10.61 -4.64 -13.68
CA ARG A 214 -10.07 -3.36 -14.13
C ARG A 214 -8.84 -3.51 -15.02
N ILE A 215 -7.98 -4.50 -14.78
CA ILE A 215 -6.87 -4.82 -15.69
C ILE A 215 -7.43 -5.12 -17.09
N ARG A 216 -8.45 -5.97 -17.20
CA ARG A 216 -9.08 -6.30 -18.48
C ARG A 216 -9.71 -5.10 -19.19
N GLN A 217 -10.17 -4.10 -18.43
CA GLN A 217 -10.79 -2.89 -18.97
C GLN A 217 -9.77 -1.82 -19.36
N SER A 218 -8.63 -1.72 -18.69
CA SER A 218 -7.74 -0.57 -18.85
C SER A 218 -6.34 -0.87 -19.39
N TRP A 219 -5.75 -2.03 -19.09
CA TRP A 219 -4.32 -2.23 -19.42
C TRP A 219 -4.05 -2.27 -20.92
N LYS A 220 -5.00 -2.81 -21.69
CA LYS A 220 -4.95 -2.80 -23.15
C LYS A 220 -4.93 -1.39 -23.73
N GLU A 221 -5.81 -0.51 -23.26
CA GLU A 221 -5.96 0.86 -23.80
C GLU A 221 -4.81 1.77 -23.39
N HIS A 222 -4.16 1.46 -22.26
CA HIS A 222 -3.07 2.26 -21.71
C HIS A 222 -1.67 1.63 -21.93
N ASN A 223 -1.55 0.63 -22.80
CA ASN A 223 -0.28 -0.07 -23.10
C ASN A 223 0.50 -0.46 -21.83
N ARG A 224 -0.17 -1.11 -20.87
CA ARG A 224 0.43 -1.58 -19.62
C ARG A 224 0.62 -3.08 -19.66
N SER A 225 1.69 -3.58 -19.08
CA SER A 225 2.05 -4.99 -19.05
C SER A 225 2.74 -5.35 -17.71
N TRP A 226 2.82 -6.63 -17.39
CA TRP A 226 3.64 -7.10 -16.27
C TRP A 226 5.15 -6.93 -16.55
N GLU A 227 5.57 -7.00 -17.82
CA GLU A 227 6.95 -6.67 -18.21
C GLU A 227 7.32 -5.22 -17.84
N ASP A 228 6.49 -4.25 -18.21
CA ASP A 228 6.71 -2.84 -17.86
C ASP A 228 6.64 -2.61 -16.35
N PHE A 229 5.76 -3.35 -15.66
CA PHE A 229 5.69 -3.34 -14.20
C PHE A 229 7.02 -3.77 -13.57
N MET A 230 7.69 -4.79 -14.12
CA MET A 230 8.98 -5.25 -13.61
C MET A 230 10.09 -4.23 -13.84
N ILE A 231 10.12 -3.57 -15.00
CA ILE A 231 11.08 -2.51 -15.32
C ILE A 231 10.91 -1.34 -14.34
N LEU A 232 9.67 -0.87 -14.18
CA LEU A 232 9.36 0.20 -13.22
C LEU A 232 9.68 -0.23 -11.79
N GLY A 233 9.31 -1.44 -11.40
CA GLY A 233 9.56 -1.99 -10.07
C GLY A 233 11.05 -2.04 -9.72
N ALA A 234 11.91 -2.43 -10.66
CA ALA A 234 13.36 -2.44 -10.46
C ALA A 234 13.91 -1.02 -10.19
N SER A 235 13.42 -0.02 -10.93
CA SER A 235 13.82 1.38 -10.71
C SER A 235 13.40 1.91 -9.33
N MET A 236 12.15 1.65 -8.92
CA MET A 236 11.61 2.04 -7.62
C MET A 236 12.32 1.34 -6.45
N LYS A 237 12.65 0.05 -6.61
CA LYS A 237 13.45 -0.69 -5.62
C LYS A 237 14.82 -0.06 -5.43
N ALA A 238 15.54 0.21 -6.52
CA ALA A 238 16.86 0.82 -6.47
C ALA A 238 16.85 2.25 -5.92
N GLU A 239 15.79 3.03 -6.20
CA GLU A 239 15.59 4.35 -5.58
C GLU A 239 15.36 4.23 -4.06
N ASN A 240 14.48 3.34 -3.61
CA ASN A 240 14.23 3.15 -2.18
C ASN A 240 15.49 2.70 -1.42
N GLU A 241 16.30 1.79 -1.99
CA GLU A 241 17.57 1.36 -1.40
C GLU A 241 18.57 2.51 -1.26
N ARG A 242 18.65 3.40 -2.28
CA ARG A 242 19.48 4.61 -2.22
C ARG A 242 18.99 5.57 -1.13
N GLU A 243 17.68 5.81 -1.04
CA GLU A 243 17.10 6.66 0.00
C GLU A 243 17.36 6.11 1.42
N GLU A 244 17.21 4.80 1.62
CA GLU A 244 17.48 4.15 2.91
C GLU A 244 18.97 4.26 3.29
N LEU A 245 19.87 4.06 2.32
CA LEU A 245 21.31 4.20 2.53
C LEU A 245 21.70 5.65 2.87
N GLU A 246 21.11 6.64 2.18
CA GLU A 246 21.32 8.05 2.51
C GLU A 246 20.83 8.41 3.90
N LYS A 247 19.65 7.91 4.31
CA LYS A 247 19.12 8.11 5.67
C LYS A 247 20.07 7.54 6.71
N GLN A 248 20.54 6.31 6.53
CA GLN A 248 21.51 5.69 7.43
C GLN A 248 22.83 6.47 7.50
N LEU A 249 23.34 6.97 6.37
CA LEU A 249 24.55 7.80 6.34
C LEU A 249 24.33 9.14 7.06
N ARG A 250 23.17 9.77 6.89
CA ARG A 250 22.79 11.01 7.60
C ARG A 250 22.70 10.78 9.10
N GLU A 251 22.10 9.68 9.54
CA GLU A 251 22.02 9.30 10.95
C GLU A 251 23.40 9.01 11.54
N LYS A 252 24.26 8.26 10.86
CA LYS A 252 25.65 8.03 11.29
C LYS A 252 26.43 9.33 11.42
N LYS A 253 26.28 10.26 10.46
CA LYS A 253 26.91 11.59 10.52
C LYS A 253 26.37 12.42 11.70
N LYS A 254 25.06 12.39 11.95
CA LYS A 254 24.43 13.06 13.10
C LYS A 254 24.98 12.50 14.41
N ASN A 255 25.03 11.18 14.56
CA ASN A 255 25.57 10.53 15.76
C ASN A 255 27.04 10.89 16.01
N ARG A 256 27.89 10.94 14.97
CA ARG A 256 29.29 11.40 15.10
C ARG A 256 29.41 12.88 15.49
N ARG A 257 28.48 13.74 15.06
CA ARG A 257 28.49 15.17 15.42
C ARG A 257 28.17 15.39 16.90
N TRP A 258 27.28 14.58 17.47
CA TRP A 258 26.93 14.62 18.90
C TRP A 258 28.02 14.00 19.78
N SER A 259 28.72 12.95 19.31
CA SER A 259 29.84 12.36 20.07
C SER A 259 31.07 13.26 20.15
N VAL A 260 31.30 14.13 19.16
CA VAL A 260 32.39 15.12 19.20
C VAL A 260 32.01 16.34 20.06
N GLY A 261 30.74 16.75 20.07
CA GLY A 261 30.25 17.85 20.91
C GLY A 261 30.18 17.54 22.41
N ALA A 262 29.96 16.27 22.79
CA ALA A 262 29.95 15.83 24.18
C ALA A 262 31.37 15.65 24.79
N GLY A 263 32.41 15.59 23.96
CA GLY A 263 33.80 15.36 24.40
C GLY A 263 34.59 16.61 24.78
N VAL A 264 34.06 17.82 24.57
CA VAL A 264 34.79 19.09 24.80
C VAL A 264 34.30 19.85 26.05
N ALA A 265 33.22 19.41 26.70
CA ALA A 265 32.68 20.06 27.91
C ALA A 265 33.22 19.47 29.25
N ALA A 266 34.20 18.58 29.23
CA ALA A 266 34.85 18.00 30.43
C ALA A 266 36.28 18.52 30.65
N GLY A 267 36.56 19.74 30.20
CA GLY A 267 37.89 20.36 30.26
C GLY A 267 37.91 21.67 31.03
N ALA A 268 37.31 21.74 32.22
CA ALA A 268 37.50 22.85 33.16
C ALA A 268 36.94 22.54 34.57
N ILE A 269 37.50 21.56 35.28
CA ILE A 269 37.49 21.57 36.75
C ILE A 269 38.93 21.37 37.20
N GLY A 270 39.51 22.45 37.72
CA GLY A 270 40.88 22.50 38.21
C GLY A 270 41.07 21.77 39.54
N LEU A 271 42.22 21.11 39.65
CA LEU A 271 43.14 21.04 40.80
C LEU A 271 42.56 21.18 42.22
N VAL A 272 42.61 20.09 43.00
CA VAL A 272 43.36 20.03 44.27
C VAL A 272 43.89 18.61 44.47
N GLY A 273 45.21 18.46 44.55
CA GLY A 273 45.85 17.20 44.89
C GLY A 273 46.04 17.02 46.40
N ILE A 274 46.03 15.78 46.86
CA ILE A 274 46.86 15.33 47.99
C ILE A 274 47.38 13.93 47.65
N VAL A 275 48.69 13.86 47.44
CA VAL A 275 49.50 12.65 47.60
C VAL A 275 49.74 12.47 49.09
N ALA A 276 49.31 11.35 49.66
CA ALA A 276 49.79 10.89 50.95
C ALA A 276 49.94 9.36 50.96
N PHE A 277 51.21 8.99 51.10
CA PHE A 277 51.81 7.67 51.26
C PHE A 277 51.06 6.70 52.18
N GLY A 278 51.20 5.40 51.86
CA GLY A 278 50.73 4.32 52.72
C GLY A 278 51.49 4.16 54.04
N ARG A 279 50.78 3.58 55.02
CA ARG A 279 51.24 2.81 56.20
C ARG A 279 50.01 2.00 56.66
N ILE A 280 49.99 0.68 56.48
CA ILE A 280 50.31 -0.37 57.48
C ILE A 280 49.69 -0.14 58.87
N ILE A 281 49.12 -1.23 59.41
CA ILE A 281 48.74 -1.55 60.81
C ILE A 281 47.22 -1.46 61.06
N PHE A 282 46.49 -2.58 61.04
CA PHE A 282 46.22 -3.54 62.13
C PHE A 282 45.13 -3.07 63.13
N SER A 283 44.15 -3.96 63.33
CA SER A 283 43.45 -4.25 64.59
C SER A 283 41.98 -3.82 64.78
N TYR A 284 41.12 -4.86 64.81
CA TYR A 284 40.01 -5.13 65.74
C TYR A 284 38.77 -4.20 65.81
N LYS A 285 37.60 -4.76 65.46
CA LYS A 285 36.75 -5.47 66.44
C LYS A 285 35.85 -6.49 65.76
#